data_AF-A0A7V2WE21-F1
#
_entry.id   AF-A0A7V2WE21-F1
#
_cell.length_a   1.000
_cell.length_b   1.000
_cell.length_c   1.000
_cell.angle_alpha   90.00
_cell.angle_beta   90.00
_cell.angle_gamma   90.00
#
_symmetry.space_group_name_H-M   'P 1'
#
loop_
_entity.id
_entity.type
_entity.pdbx_description
1 polymer ?
#
loop_
_entity_poly.entity_id
_entity_poly.type
_entity_poly.pdbx_seq_one_letter_code
_entity_poly.pdbx_strand_id
1 'polypeptide(L)'
;MPAVITSAVFLGIASLFIIYGREKIDALIVSHFKYLFYGSALAFGLLHATNFTGNPWIILAFSPLLGGPQIVVGLFLGTIRMKNGLAYSMLFHMAVNMIALIL
;
A
#
# COMPACT_ATOMS: atom_id res chain seq x y z
N MET A 1 -22.66 -14.72 -9.41
CA MET A 1 -22.18 -16.08 -9.08
C MET A 1 -20.94 -16.51 -9.89
N PRO A 2 -20.84 -16.30 -11.22
CA PRO A 2 -19.65 -16.72 -11.99
C PRO A 2 -18.38 -15.97 -11.60
N ALA A 3 -18.47 -14.66 -11.37
CA ALA A 3 -17.33 -13.80 -11.01
C ALA A 3 -16.69 -14.17 -9.66
N VAL A 4 -17.46 -14.73 -8.73
CA VAL A 4 -16.96 -15.13 -7.41
C VAL A 4 -16.13 -16.41 -7.53
N ILE A 5 -16.60 -17.37 -8.34
CA ILE A 5 -15.90 -18.64 -8.57
C ILE A 5 -14.61 -18.39 -9.34
N THR A 6 -14.62 -17.55 -10.38
CA THR A 6 -13.41 -17.20 -11.12
C THR A 6 -12.39 -16.46 -10.26
N SER A 7 -12.84 -15.52 -9.40
CA SER A 7 -11.95 -14.81 -8.46
C SER A 7 -11.34 -15.76 -7.42
N ALA A 8 -12.13 -16.70 -6.90
CA ALA A 8 -11.64 -17.69 -5.94
C ALA A 8 -10.60 -18.64 -6.54
N VAL A 9 -10.82 -19.10 -7.77
CA VAL A 9 -9.85 -19.95 -8.51
C VAL A 9 -8.56 -19.17 -8.78
N PHE A 10 -8.67 -17.90 -9.19
CA PHE A 10 -7.50 -17.05 -9.42
C PHE A 10 -6.69 -16.82 -8.14
N LEU A 11 -7.37 -16.50 -7.02
CA LEU A 11 -6.73 -16.36 -5.72
C LEU A 11 -6.08 -17.66 -5.25
N GLY A 12 -6.72 -18.81 -5.46
CA GLY A 12 -6.16 -20.12 -5.12
C GLY A 12 -4.88 -20.42 -5.90
N ILE A 13 -4.88 -20.19 -7.22
CA ILE A 13 -3.69 -20.35 -8.07
C ILE A 13 -2.58 -19.39 -7.64
N ALA A 14 -2.90 -18.11 -7.43
CA ALA A 14 -1.93 -17.13 -6.95
C ALA A 14 -1.32 -17.53 -5.59
N SER A 15 -2.15 -18.05 -4.68
CA SER A 15 -1.70 -18.55 -3.37
C SER A 15 -0.72 -19.71 -3.50
N LEU A 16 -1.01 -20.67 -4.39
CA LEU A 16 -0.14 -21.82 -4.65
C LEU A 16 1.20 -21.40 -5.27
N PHE A 17 1.17 -20.46 -6.22
CA PHE A 17 2.39 -19.87 -6.79
C PHE A 17 3.22 -19.14 -5.74
N ILE A 18 2.59 -18.41 -4.81
CA ILE A 18 3.27 -17.73 -3.71
C ILE A 18 3.88 -18.75 -2.74
N ILE A 19 3.17 -19.83 -2.41
CA ILE A 19 3.67 -20.89 -1.52
C ILE A 19 4.87 -21.59 -2.14
N TYR A 20 4.78 -22.00 -3.41
CA TYR A 20 5.87 -22.69 -4.09
C TYR A 20 7.06 -21.78 -4.41
N GLY A 21 6.80 -20.48 -4.58
CA GLY A 21 7.81 -19.44 -4.80
C GLY A 21 8.32 -18.76 -3.54
N ARG A 22 7.91 -19.20 -2.34
CA ARG A 22 8.09 -18.44 -1.09
C ARG A 22 9.55 -18.09 -0.82
N GLU A 23 10.47 -19.05 -0.98
CA GLU A 23 11.90 -18.81 -0.77
C GLU A 23 12.46 -17.74 -1.72
N LYS A 24 12.07 -17.77 -3.00
CA LYS A 24 12.50 -16.78 -4.00
C LYS A 24 11.92 -15.40 -3.71
N ILE A 25 10.65 -15.36 -3.27
CA ILE A 25 9.97 -14.10 -2.89
C ILE A 25 10.63 -13.51 -1.65
N ASP A 26 10.90 -14.32 -0.62
CA ASP A 26 11.59 -13.88 0.60
C ASP A 26 12.99 -13.36 0.26
N ALA A 27 13.74 -14.06 -0.60
CA ALA A 27 15.05 -13.60 -1.07
C ALA A 27 14.98 -12.26 -1.84
N LEU A 28 13.96 -12.08 -2.68
CA LEU A 28 13.72 -10.81 -3.39
C LEU A 28 13.39 -9.68 -2.41
N ILE A 29 12.50 -9.94 -1.44
CA ILE A 29 12.09 -8.96 -0.43
C ILE A 29 13.29 -8.53 0.40
N VAL A 30 14.11 -9.48 0.87
CA VAL A 30 15.28 -9.17 1.69
C VAL A 30 16.32 -8.41 0.90
N SER A 31 16.64 -8.85 -0.32
CA SER A 31 17.65 -8.19 -1.17
C SER A 31 17.27 -6.78 -1.64
N HIS A 32 15.97 -6.50 -1.78
CA HIS A 32 15.47 -5.21 -2.28
C HIS A 32 14.62 -4.45 -1.26
N PHE A 33 14.73 -4.81 0.02
CA PHE A 33 13.83 -4.31 1.08
C PHE A 33 13.71 -2.80 1.09
N LYS A 34 14.83 -2.08 0.98
CA LYS A 34 14.87 -0.61 0.93
C LYS A 34 13.96 -0.06 -0.17
N TYR A 35 14.10 -0.57 -1.39
CA TYR A 35 13.34 -0.09 -2.54
C TYR A 35 11.85 -0.46 -2.42
N LEU A 36 11.54 -1.66 -1.94
CA LEU A 36 10.15 -2.08 -1.72
C LEU A 36 9.48 -1.25 -0.62
N PHE A 37 10.20 -0.96 0.46
CA PHE A 37 9.69 -0.18 1.58
C PHE A 37 9.42 1.27 1.18
N TYR A 38 10.43 1.99 0.68
CA TYR A 38 10.27 3.40 0.29
C TYR A 38 9.41 3.56 -0.97
N GLY A 39 9.53 2.62 -1.91
CA GLY A 39 8.72 2.60 -3.12
C GLY A 39 7.24 2.36 -2.83
N SER A 40 6.91 1.47 -1.88
CA SER A 40 5.51 1.27 -1.49
C SER A 40 4.92 2.47 -0.75
N ALA A 41 5.69 3.15 0.12
CA ALA A 41 5.24 4.39 0.76
C ALA A 41 5.02 5.53 -0.24
N LEU A 42 5.94 5.68 -1.21
CA LEU A 42 5.80 6.67 -2.28
C LEU A 42 4.57 6.37 -3.16
N ALA A 43 4.44 5.13 -3.64
CA ALA A 43 3.31 4.70 -4.46
C ALA A 43 1.98 4.90 -3.72
N PHE A 44 1.93 4.54 -2.43
CA PHE A 44 0.76 4.77 -1.58
C PHE A 44 0.34 6.23 -1.61
N GLY A 45 1.25 7.18 -1.34
CA GLY A 45 0.90 8.59 -1.33
C GLY A 45 0.55 9.16 -2.71
N LEU A 46 1.26 8.77 -3.77
CA LEU A 46 0.96 9.23 -5.12
C LEU A 46 -0.39 8.72 -5.63
N LEU A 47 -0.79 7.49 -5.29
CA LEU A 47 -2.12 6.98 -5.61
C LEU A 47 -3.23 7.80 -4.93
N HIS A 48 -2.98 8.35 -3.74
CA HIS A 48 -3.97 9.22 -3.07
C HIS A 48 -4.15 10.57 -3.76
N ALA A 49 -3.22 11.01 -4.61
CA ALA A 49 -3.43 12.20 -5.43
C ALA A 49 -4.61 12.04 -6.41
N THR A 50 -5.04 10.80 -6.70
CA THR A 50 -6.22 10.53 -7.56
C THR A 50 -7.56 10.87 -6.89
N ASN A 51 -7.58 11.12 -5.57
CA ASN A 51 -8.78 11.58 -4.87
C ASN A 51 -9.11 13.05 -5.17
N PHE A 52 -8.19 13.80 -5.74
CA PHE A 52 -8.41 15.19 -6.13
C PHE A 52 -9.05 15.26 -7.52
N THR A 53 -10.01 16.18 -7.68
CA THR A 53 -10.66 16.46 -8.96
C THR A 53 -10.13 17.78 -9.53
N GLY A 54 -10.02 17.89 -10.86
CA GLY A 54 -9.49 19.09 -11.51
C GLY A 54 -8.65 18.79 -12.75
N ASN A 55 -7.77 19.71 -13.12
CA ASN A 55 -6.88 19.53 -14.27
C ASN A 55 -5.84 18.42 -13.96
N PRO A 56 -5.80 17.33 -14.73
CA PRO A 56 -4.92 16.19 -14.46
C PRO A 56 -3.43 16.53 -14.53
N TRP A 57 -3.05 17.51 -15.36
CA TRP A 57 -1.66 17.96 -15.47
C TRP A 57 -1.21 18.73 -14.23
N ILE A 58 -2.12 19.53 -13.65
CA ILE A 58 -1.86 20.22 -12.38
C ILE A 58 -1.76 19.19 -11.25
N ILE A 59 -2.70 18.26 -11.16
CA ILE A 59 -2.69 17.20 -10.14
C ILE A 59 -1.41 16.38 -10.24
N LEU A 60 -0.98 16.01 -11.46
CA LEU A 60 0.26 15.26 -11.66
C LEU A 60 1.49 16.06 -11.22
N ALA A 61 1.59 17.33 -11.62
CA ALA A 61 2.71 18.20 -11.28
C ALA A 61 2.86 18.40 -9.77
N PHE A 62 1.73 18.48 -9.05
CA PHE A 62 1.69 18.66 -7.59
C PHE A 62 1.46 17.35 -6.82
N SER A 63 1.44 16.20 -7.48
CA SER A 63 1.14 14.91 -6.83
C SER A 63 2.06 14.55 -5.65
N PRO A 64 3.37 14.89 -5.63
CA PRO A 64 4.20 14.66 -4.46
C PRO A 64 3.79 15.52 -3.26
N LEU A 65 3.27 16.73 -3.49
CA LEU A 65 2.79 17.64 -2.45
C LEU A 65 1.41 17.20 -1.96
N LEU A 66 0.49 16.94 -2.89
CA LEU A 66 -0.88 16.50 -2.60
C LEU A 66 -0.90 15.15 -1.86
N GLY A 67 -0.04 14.22 -2.30
CA GLY A 67 0.15 12.91 -1.67
C GLY A 67 1.11 12.92 -0.48
N GLY A 68 1.80 14.04 -0.22
CA GLY A 68 2.87 14.15 0.77
C GLY A 68 2.51 13.65 2.17
N PRO A 69 1.38 14.08 2.76
CA PRO A 69 0.92 13.55 4.05
C PRO A 69 0.78 12.03 4.03
N GLN A 70 0.28 11.47 2.93
CA GLN A 70 0.07 10.02 2.80
C GLN A 70 1.38 9.25 2.56
N ILE A 71 2.38 9.84 1.93
CA ILE A 71 3.74 9.27 1.89
C ILE A 71 4.28 9.13 3.32
N VAL A 72 4.16 10.18 4.13
CA VAL A 72 4.62 10.19 5.53
C VAL A 72 3.88 9.14 6.35
N VAL A 73 2.54 9.09 6.26
CA VAL A 73 1.73 8.05 6.93
C VAL A 73 2.14 6.66 6.45
N GLY A 74 2.39 6.46 5.16
CA GLY A 74 2.88 5.21 4.59
C GLY A 74 4.20 4.71 5.21
N LEU A 75 5.14 5.63 5.52
CA LEU A 75 6.39 5.28 6.21
C LEU A 75 6.15 4.80 7.65
N PHE A 76 5.23 5.45 8.38
CA PHE A 76 4.83 5.02 9.72
C PHE A 76 4.12 3.67 9.68
N LEU A 77 3.15 3.50 8.77
CA LEU A 77 2.42 2.25 8.57
C LEU A 77 3.37 1.09 8.23
N GLY A 78 4.31 1.32 7.30
CA GLY A 78 5.34 0.34 6.96
C GLY A 78 6.17 -0.06 8.20
N THR A 79 6.60 0.91 8.99
CA THR A 79 7.38 0.65 10.22
C THR A 79 6.58 -0.13 11.25
N ILE A 80 5.33 0.25 11.51
CA ILE A 80 4.42 -0.43 12.43
C ILE A 80 4.16 -1.86 11.93
N ARG A 81 3.92 -2.05 10.63
CA ARG A 81 3.75 -3.39 10.04
C ARG A 81 4.96 -4.28 10.32
N MET A 82 6.17 -3.77 10.14
CA MET A 82 7.39 -4.57 10.34
C MET A 82 7.69 -4.89 11.81
N LYS A 83 7.25 -4.04 12.75
CA LYS A 83 7.51 -4.22 14.20
C LYS A 83 6.39 -4.92 14.95
N ASN A 84 5.14 -4.62 14.59
CA ASN A 84 3.94 -5.01 15.36
C ASN A 84 2.98 -5.89 14.52
N GLY A 85 3.13 -5.91 13.19
CA GLY A 85 2.30 -6.69 12.29
C GLY A 85 1.19 -5.87 11.63
N LEU A 86 0.49 -6.51 10.69
CA LEU A 86 -0.48 -5.87 9.80
C LEU A 86 -1.68 -5.26 10.54
N ALA A 87 -2.21 -5.95 11.56
CA ALA A 87 -3.37 -5.49 12.31
C ALA A 87 -3.14 -4.12 12.98
N TYR A 88 -1.98 -3.93 13.62
CA TYR A 88 -1.62 -2.65 14.23
C TYR A 88 -1.45 -1.54 13.20
N SER A 89 -0.88 -1.86 12.03
CA SER A 89 -0.79 -0.92 10.92
C SER A 89 -2.17 -0.48 10.46
N MET A 90 -3.13 -1.41 10.32
CA MET A 90 -4.50 -1.08 9.93
C MET A 90 -5.22 -0.22 10.98
N LEU A 91 -5.09 -0.56 12.27
CA LEU A 91 -5.66 0.22 13.36
C LEU A 91 -5.10 1.66 13.39
N PHE A 92 -3.78 1.81 13.22
CA PHE A 92 -3.15 3.12 13.14
C PHE A 92 -3.66 3.91 11.93
N HIS A 93 -3.78 3.27 10.77
CA HIS A 93 -4.33 3.92 9.56
C HIS A 93 -5.77 4.42 9.79
N MET A 94 -6.62 3.58 10.39
CA MET A 94 -7.99 3.96 10.74
C MET A 94 -8.03 5.15 11.70
N ALA A 95 -7.17 5.17 12.72
CA ALA A 95 -7.08 6.28 13.67
C ALA A 95 -6.66 7.59 13.00
N VAL A 96 -5.64 7.55 12.12
CA VAL A 96 -5.20 8.73 11.36
C VAL A 96 -6.32 9.25 10.45
N ASN A 97 -7.03 8.38 9.75
CA ASN A 97 -8.15 8.78 8.88
C ASN A 97 -9.34 9.33 9.69
N MET A 98 -9.61 8.78 10.88
CA MET A 98 -10.65 9.29 11.77
C MET A 98 -10.33 10.71 12.25
N ILE A 99 -9.07 10.98 12.62
CA ILE A 99 -8.63 12.33 13.00
C ILE A 99 -8.83 13.30 11.82
N ALA A 100 -8.42 12.91 10.61
CA ALA A 100 -8.57 13.73 9.41
C ALA A 100 -10.03 13.97 8.99
N LEU A 101 -10.97 13.11 9.42
CA LEU A 101 -12.40 13.29 9.16
C LEU A 101 -13.06 14.27 10.15
N ILE A 102 -12.53 14.37 11.36
CA ILE A 102 -13.13 15.15 12.46
C ILE A 102 -12.57 16.58 12.51
N LEU A 103 -11.35 16.79 12.03
CA LEU A 103 -10.72 18.10 11.88
C LEU A 103 -11.11 18.76 10.55
#